data_AF-A0A9Q1MW63-F1
#
_entry.id   AF-A0A9Q1MW63-F1
#
_cell.length_a   1.000
_cell.length_b   1.000
_cell.length_c   1.000
_cell.angle_alpha   90.00
_cell.angle_beta   90.00
_cell.angle_gamma   90.00
#
_symmetry.space_group_name_H-M   'P 1'
#
loop_
_entity.id
_entity.type
_entity.pdbx_description
1 polymer ?
#
loop_
_entity_poly.entity_id
_entity_poly.type
_entity_poly.pdbx_seq_one_letter_code
_entity_poly.pdbx_strand_id
1 'polypeptide(L)'
;MSYHKIKINKILSRCTGQPLEKVEVDTDRDNFMNAWEAKEYGLVDAVIDDGKPGLVAPITDGTAPPPKTRVWDQWKIEGTKKARKMGLPSEERILQNGYMDSR
;
A
#
# COMPACT_ATOMS: atom_id res chain seq x y z
N MET A 1 -35.07 9.57 9.37
CA MET A 1 -34.47 8.23 9.25
C MET A 1 -33.66 8.14 7.97
N SER A 2 -32.35 7.94 8.04
CA SER A 2 -31.52 7.75 6.84
C SER A 2 -31.68 6.30 6.34
N TYR A 3 -32.68 6.08 5.48
CA TYR A 3 -32.99 4.74 4.93
C TYR A 3 -31.80 4.12 4.19
N HIS A 4 -30.95 4.96 3.59
CA HIS A 4 -29.76 4.52 2.86
C HIS A 4 -28.69 3.95 3.79
N LYS A 5 -28.40 4.61 4.93
CA LYS A 5 -27.41 4.13 5.92
C LYS A 5 -27.76 2.72 6.40
N ILE A 6 -29.03 2.53 6.80
CA ILE A 6 -29.50 1.24 7.32
C ILE A 6 -29.40 0.12 6.26
N LYS A 7 -29.74 0.43 5.00
CA LYS A 7 -29.67 -0.56 3.92
C LYS A 7 -28.24 -0.98 3.62
N ILE A 8 -27.31 -0.02 3.58
CA ILE A 8 -25.89 -0.28 3.33
C ILE A 8 -25.28 -1.09 4.48
N ASN A 9 -25.56 -0.73 5.73
CA ASN A 9 -24.99 -1.42 6.88
C ASN A 9 -25.45 -2.88 6.97
N LYS A 10 -26.70 -3.18 6.58
CA LYS A 10 -27.20 -4.56 6.45
C LYS A 10 -26.47 -5.35 5.36
N ILE A 11 -26.16 -4.73 4.23
CA ILE A 11 -25.40 -5.37 3.15
C ILE A 11 -23.98 -5.66 3.61
N LEU A 12 -23.32 -4.68 4.21
CA LEU A 12 -21.96 -4.81 4.75
C LEU A 12 -21.89 -5.94 5.78
N SER A 13 -22.78 -5.94 6.77
CA SER A 13 -22.86 -6.99 7.80
C SER A 13 -23.03 -8.39 7.18
N ARG A 14 -23.87 -8.53 6.14
CA ARG A 14 -24.07 -9.82 5.45
C ARG A 14 -22.82 -10.27 4.69
N CYS A 15 -22.10 -9.36 4.05
CA CYS A 15 -20.91 -9.70 3.27
C CYS A 15 -19.70 -10.01 4.16
N THR A 16 -19.51 -9.24 5.25
CA THR A 16 -18.34 -9.38 6.14
C THR A 16 -18.54 -10.39 7.26
N GLY A 17 -19.79 -10.79 7.54
CA GLY A 17 -20.13 -11.63 8.68
C GLY A 17 -20.07 -10.89 10.03
N GLN A 18 -19.81 -9.58 10.02
CA GLN A 18 -19.75 -8.76 11.23
C GLN A 18 -21.16 -8.41 11.72
N PRO A 19 -21.37 -8.25 13.05
CA PRO A 19 -22.66 -7.84 13.58
C PRO A 19 -23.01 -6.41 13.14
N LEU A 20 -24.32 -6.14 12.97
CA LEU A 20 -24.81 -4.84 12.49
C LEU A 20 -24.37 -3.66 13.37
N GLU A 21 -24.34 -3.85 14.69
CA GLU A 21 -23.92 -2.83 15.65
C GLU A 21 -22.46 -2.40 15.43
N LYS A 22 -21.57 -3.36 15.14
CA LYS A 22 -20.16 -3.08 14.86
C LYS A 22 -20.00 -2.31 13.56
N VAL A 23 -20.70 -2.73 12.51
CA VAL A 23 -20.70 -2.02 11.22
C VAL A 23 -21.24 -0.60 11.37
N GLU A 24 -22.27 -0.38 12.20
CA GLU A 24 -22.81 0.97 12.44
C GLU A 24 -21.81 1.91 13.10
N VAL A 25 -21.01 1.41 14.05
CA VAL A 25 -19.94 2.17 14.70
C VAL A 25 -18.79 2.42 13.73
N ASP A 26 -18.35 1.38 13.02
CA ASP A 26 -17.23 1.46 12.07
C ASP A 26 -17.52 2.34 10.85
N THR A 27 -18.81 2.49 10.47
CA THR A 27 -19.27 3.33 9.35
C THR A 27 -19.70 4.73 9.76
N ASP A 28 -19.60 5.09 11.04
CA ASP A 28 -19.92 6.45 11.50
C ASP A 28 -18.84 7.46 11.10
N ARG A 29 -17.59 6.99 10.98
CA ARG A 29 -16.43 7.75 10.51
C ARG A 29 -15.64 6.96 9.48
N ASP A 30 -14.78 7.64 8.75
CA ASP A 30 -13.85 7.01 7.81
C ASP A 30 -12.88 6.12 8.58
N ASN A 31 -12.99 4.80 8.38
CA ASN A 31 -12.10 3.80 8.96
C ASN A 31 -11.21 3.21 7.87
N PHE A 32 -9.93 3.57 7.88
CA PHE A 32 -8.94 3.05 6.94
C PHE A 32 -8.31 1.79 7.50
N MET A 33 -8.34 0.71 6.72
CA MET A 33 -7.78 -0.59 7.08
C MET A 33 -6.67 -0.97 6.10
N ASN A 34 -5.62 -1.63 6.60
CA ASN A 34 -4.62 -2.28 5.77
C ASN A 34 -5.22 -3.50 5.07
N ALA A 35 -4.54 -3.99 4.01
CA ALA A 35 -5.00 -5.17 3.27
C ALA A 35 -5.20 -6.41 4.16
N TRP A 36 -4.36 -6.59 5.17
CA TRP A 36 -4.47 -7.68 6.15
C TRP A 36 -5.64 -7.48 7.12
N GLU A 37 -5.83 -6.28 7.64
CA GLU A 37 -6.96 -5.94 8.51
C GLU A 37 -8.29 -6.06 7.77
N ALA A 38 -8.34 -5.65 6.50
CA ALA A 38 -9.51 -5.82 5.64
C ALA A 38 -9.83 -7.31 5.42
N LYS A 39 -8.81 -8.18 5.35
CA LYS A 39 -8.99 -9.63 5.26
C LYS A 39 -9.58 -10.18 6.55
N GLU A 40 -9.04 -9.80 7.70
CA GLU A 40 -9.56 -10.20 9.01
C GLU A 40 -10.98 -9.69 9.27
N TYR A 41 -11.30 -8.49 8.77
CA TYR A 41 -12.64 -7.93 8.83
C TYR A 41 -13.66 -8.71 7.98
N GLY A 42 -13.18 -9.45 6.97
CA GLY A 42 -14.02 -10.18 6.01
C GLY A 42 -14.44 -9.33 4.81
N LEU A 43 -13.72 -8.23 4.52
CA LEU A 43 -13.94 -7.41 3.31
C LEU A 43 -13.27 -8.02 2.08
N VAL A 44 -12.18 -8.76 2.26
CA VAL A 44 -11.40 -9.39 1.18
C VAL A 44 -11.03 -10.83 1.54
N ASP A 45 -11.03 -11.73 0.56
CA ASP A 45 -10.75 -13.16 0.79
C ASP A 45 -9.26 -13.46 0.95
N ALA A 46 -8.42 -12.84 0.11
CA ALA A 46 -6.98 -13.04 0.10
C ALA A 46 -6.24 -11.77 -0.34
N VAL A 47 -5.04 -11.61 0.20
CA VAL A 47 -4.09 -10.58 -0.22
C VAL A 47 -3.08 -11.25 -1.13
N ILE A 48 -2.97 -10.77 -2.37
CA ILE A 48 -1.97 -11.26 -3.33
C ILE A 48 -0.72 -10.42 -3.14
N ASP A 49 0.35 -11.03 -2.64
CA ASP A 49 1.67 -10.43 -2.57
C ASP A 49 2.62 -11.23 -3.48
N ASP A 50 3.03 -10.63 -4.60
CA ASP A 50 3.99 -11.21 -5.56
C ASP A 50 5.44 -11.27 -5.01
N GLY A 51 5.65 -11.01 -3.71
CA GLY A 51 6.98 -10.89 -3.11
C GLY A 51 7.75 -9.65 -3.59
N LYS A 52 7.05 -8.69 -4.22
CA LYS A 52 7.62 -7.40 -4.62
C LYS A 52 7.57 -6.47 -3.42
N PRO A 53 8.71 -6.11 -2.81
CA PRO A 53 8.72 -5.25 -1.63
C PRO A 53 8.11 -3.89 -1.99
N GLY A 54 6.99 -3.54 -1.35
CA GLY A 54 6.36 -2.22 -1.44
C GLY A 54 4.91 -2.16 -1.92
N LEU A 55 4.28 -3.29 -2.27
CA LEU A 55 2.85 -3.30 -2.63
C LEU A 55 1.90 -3.31 -1.41
N VAL A 56 2.37 -3.81 -0.27
CA VAL A 56 1.61 -3.88 0.97
C VAL A 56 2.29 -3.02 2.02
N ALA A 57 1.54 -2.11 2.66
CA ALA A 57 2.03 -1.34 3.79
C ALA A 57 2.54 -2.31 4.87
N PRO A 58 3.77 -2.17 5.37
CA PRO A 58 4.33 -3.08 6.36
C PRO A 58 3.47 -3.08 7.63
N ILE A 59 3.18 -4.27 8.15
CA ILE A 59 2.27 -4.54 9.27
C ILE A 59 2.90 -4.18 10.64
N THR A 60 3.94 -3.34 10.69
CA THR A 60 4.74 -3.18 11.91
C THR A 60 4.73 -1.76 12.44
N ASP A 61 4.42 -1.69 13.74
CA ASP A 61 4.23 -0.57 14.65
C ASP A 61 5.20 0.61 14.49
N GLY A 62 5.08 1.43 13.44
CA GLY A 62 5.71 2.76 13.29
C GLY A 62 7.23 2.87 13.51
N THR A 63 7.92 1.76 13.78
CA THR A 63 9.29 1.68 14.29
C THR A 63 10.22 1.20 13.19
N ALA A 64 9.71 0.41 12.24
CA ALA A 64 10.44 0.03 11.05
C ALA A 64 10.16 1.06 9.94
N PRO A 65 11.18 1.71 9.36
CA PRO A 65 10.99 2.57 8.20
C PRO A 65 10.38 1.75 7.05
N PRO A 66 9.52 2.35 6.21
CA PRO A 66 8.91 1.64 5.09
C PRO A 66 9.99 0.95 4.24
N PRO A 67 9.73 -0.26 3.72
CA PRO A 67 10.70 -0.99 2.92
C PRO A 67 11.17 -0.09 1.78
N LYS A 68 12.48 0.16 1.72
CA LYS A 68 13.09 0.99 0.68
C LYS A 68 12.76 0.35 -0.67
N THR A 69 12.15 1.13 -1.56
CA THR A 69 11.86 0.69 -2.93
C THR A 69 13.17 0.38 -3.66
N ARG A 70 13.12 -0.48 -4.69
CA ARG A 70 14.28 -0.84 -5.53
C ARG A 70 14.98 0.36 -6.20
N VAL A 71 14.30 1.50 -6.22
CA VAL A 71 14.77 2.79 -6.75
C VAL A 71 15.32 3.71 -5.66
N TRP A 72 15.18 3.38 -4.38
CA TRP A 72 15.59 4.25 -3.26
C TRP A 72 17.09 4.60 -3.29
N ASP A 73 17.93 3.65 -3.71
CA ASP A 73 19.37 3.86 -3.85
C ASP A 73 19.75 4.68 -5.08
N GLN A 74 18.86 4.80 -6.07
CA GLN A 74 19.07 5.62 -7.27
C GLN A 74 18.94 7.13 -6.98
N TRP A 75 18.38 7.49 -5.81
CA TRP A 75 18.20 8.88 -5.38
C TRP A 75 19.25 9.35 -4.37
N LYS A 76 20.20 8.47 -4.00
CA LYS A 76 21.37 8.80 -3.16
C LYS A 76 22.44 9.50 -3.99
N ILE A 77 22.33 10.82 -4.11
CA ILE A 77 23.34 11.64 -4.76
C ILE A 77 24.36 12.12 -3.71
N GLU A 78 25.38 11.31 -3.44
CA GLU A 78 26.52 11.75 -2.62
C GLU A 78 27.64 12.29 -3.51
N GLY A 79 27.94 13.59 -3.39
CA GLY A 79 29.06 14.22 -4.11
C GLY A 79 28.88 15.70 -4.50
N THR A 80 29.91 16.25 -5.13
CA THR A 80 30.01 17.66 -5.53
C THR A 80 28.94 18.05 -6.57
N LYS A 81 28.66 19.35 -6.74
CA LYS A 81 27.61 19.89 -7.65
C LYS A 81 27.63 19.32 -9.08
N LYS A 82 28.81 18.92 -9.59
CA LYS A 82 28.97 18.32 -10.93
C LYS A 82 28.49 16.86 -10.97
N ALA A 83 28.76 16.08 -9.92
CA ALA A 83 28.21 14.74 -9.73
C ALA A 83 26.68 14.78 -9.61
N ARG A 84 26.12 15.84 -9.00
CA ARG A 84 24.67 16.02 -8.93
C ARG A 84 23.99 16.12 -10.28
N LYS A 85 24.59 16.79 -11.27
CA LYS A 85 24.01 16.96 -12.62
C LYS A 85 24.19 15.72 -13.50
N MET A 86 25.29 14.98 -13.33
CA MET A 86 25.55 13.73 -14.06
C MET A 86 24.93 12.48 -13.40
N GLY A 87 24.52 12.55 -12.14
CA GLY A 87 23.95 11.44 -11.37
C GLY A 87 22.43 11.39 -11.35
N LEU A 88 21.72 12.35 -11.98
CA LEU A 88 20.28 12.24 -12.13
C LEU A 88 19.95 11.04 -13.05
N PRO A 89 18.93 10.26 -12.73
CA PRO A 89 18.41 9.25 -13.64
C PRO A 89 17.86 9.96 -14.89
N SER A 90 18.62 10.00 -15.97
CA SER A 90 18.14 10.39 -17.30
C SER A 90 17.54 9.17 -18.00
N GLU A 91 16.51 9.37 -18.82
CA GLU A 91 15.86 8.28 -19.57
C GLU A 91 16.86 7.43 -20.37
N GLU A 92 17.89 8.06 -20.95
CA GLU A 92 18.97 7.37 -21.67
C GLU A 92 19.75 6.37 -20.81
N ARG A 93 20.04 6.70 -19.55
CA ARG A 93 20.76 5.79 -18.62
C ARG A 93 19.88 4.67 -18.09
N ILE A 94 18.59 4.94 -17.92
CA ILE A 94 17.61 3.95 -17.45
C ILE A 94 17.43 2.87 -18.52
N LEU A 95 17.36 3.25 -19.81
CA LEU A 95 17.26 2.31 -20.93
C LEU A 95 18.53 1.44 -21.10
N GLN A 96 19.71 2.00 -20.81
CA GLN A 96 20.98 1.30 -20.96
C GLN A 96 21.21 0.25 -19.85
N ASN A 97 20.81 0.56 -18.61
CA ASN A 97 20.94 -0.37 -17.47
C ASN A 97 19.84 -1.45 -17.44
N GLY A 98 18.67 -1.21 -18.06
CA GLY A 98 17.60 -2.21 -18.17
C GLY A 98 17.96 -3.43 -19.03
N TYR A 99 19.01 -3.35 -19.86
CA TYR A 99 19.45 -4.43 -20.75
C TYR A 99 20.48 -5.39 -20.13
N MET A 100 21.01 -5.11 -18.92
CA MET A 100 22.11 -5.87 -18.33
C MET A 100 21.68 -6.90 -17.27
N ASP A 101 20.40 -6.97 -16.90
CA ASP A 101 19.89 -7.82 -15.80
C ASP A 101 19.20 -9.12 -16.29
N SER A 102 19.62 -9.64 -17.45
CA SER A 102 19.14 -10.92 -18.01
C SER A 102 20.30 -11.88 -18.32
N ARG A 103 21.05 -12.28 -17.29
CA ARG A 103 21.89 -13.49 -17.28
C ARG A 103 21.94 -14.10 -15.90
#